data_AF-A0A365UF49-F1
#
_entry.id   AF-A0A365UF49-F1
#
_cell.length_a   1.000
_cell.length_b   1.000
_cell.length_c   1.000
_cell.angle_alpha   90.00
_cell.angle_beta   90.00
_cell.angle_gamma   90.00
#
_symmetry.space_group_name_H-M   'P 1'
#
loop_
_entity.id
_entity.type
_entity.pdbx_description
1 polymer ?
#
loop_
_entity_poly.entity_id
_entity_poly.type
_entity_poly.pdbx_seq_one_letter_code
_entity_poly.pdbx_strand_id
1 'polypeptide(L)'
;MADRLGLSCRWLQKPGTRLEHFDVSLSCRRKAVAAGAQEITMRELARKLRDRRDYPAERVRLAGSAPKPPRNGTQRLDASG
;
A
#
# COMPACT_ATOMS: atom_id res chain seq x y z
N MET A 1 2.80 -15.32 -4.42
CA MET A 1 4.17 -14.77 -4.61
C MET A 1 4.94 -14.80 -3.28
N ALA A 2 4.44 -14.16 -2.22
CA ALA A 2 5.09 -14.10 -0.92
C ALA A 2 5.48 -15.50 -0.38
N ASP A 3 4.57 -16.46 -0.41
CA ASP A 3 4.84 -17.84 0.04
C ASP A 3 5.94 -18.52 -0.78
N ARG A 4 5.96 -18.27 -2.11
CA ARG A 4 7.01 -18.79 -3.02
C ARG A 4 8.39 -18.18 -2.78
N LEU A 5 8.45 -17.01 -2.15
CA LEU A 5 9.69 -16.34 -1.75
C LEU A 5 10.09 -16.67 -0.30
N GLY A 6 9.28 -17.46 0.41
CA GLY A 6 9.45 -17.70 1.85
C GLY A 6 9.22 -16.44 2.70
N LEU A 7 8.51 -15.45 2.18
CA LEU A 7 8.15 -14.25 2.95
C LEU A 7 7.04 -14.61 3.92
N SER A 8 7.31 -14.45 5.21
CA SER A 8 6.32 -14.67 6.27
C SER A 8 5.39 -13.46 6.41
N CYS A 9 4.09 -13.70 6.66
CA CYS A 9 3.10 -12.65 6.94
C CYS A 9 3.51 -11.71 8.09
N ARG A 10 4.35 -12.16 9.02
CA ARG A 10 4.89 -11.32 10.10
C ARG A 10 5.78 -10.16 9.61
N TRP A 11 6.28 -10.24 8.37
CA TRP A 11 7.12 -9.21 7.74
C TRP A 11 6.33 -8.24 6.87
N LEU A 12 5.00 -8.40 6.79
CA LEU A 12 4.12 -7.51 6.07
C LEU A 12 4.09 -6.14 6.75
N GLN A 13 4.49 -5.10 6.03
CA GLN A 13 4.42 -3.73 6.51
C GLN A 13 3.00 -3.20 6.36
N LYS A 14 2.51 -2.49 7.39
CA LYS A 14 1.20 -1.80 7.40
C LYS A 14 0.00 -2.68 7.03
N PRO A 15 -0.19 -3.83 7.71
CA PRO A 15 -1.31 -4.73 7.46
C PRO A 15 -2.65 -4.01 7.62
N GLY A 16 -3.64 -4.39 6.82
CA GLY A 16 -4.95 -3.77 6.73
C GLY A 16 -4.99 -2.43 5.98
N THR A 17 -3.87 -1.97 5.42
CA THR A 17 -3.81 -0.68 4.72
C THR A 17 -3.53 -0.82 3.23
N ARG A 18 -3.95 0.17 2.46
CA ARG A 18 -3.56 0.28 1.04
C ARG A 18 -2.03 0.38 0.81
N LEU A 19 -1.28 0.68 1.86
CA LEU A 19 0.18 0.77 1.84
C LEU A 19 0.85 -0.53 2.27
N GLU A 20 0.12 -1.65 2.29
CA GLU A 20 0.70 -2.98 2.49
C GLU A 20 1.82 -3.28 1.50
N HIS A 21 3.00 -3.66 2.02
CA HIS A 21 4.15 -4.09 1.22
C HIS A 21 5.10 -4.98 2.01
N PHE A 22 5.95 -5.71 1.29
CA PHE A 22 7.12 -6.38 1.84
C PHE A 22 8.37 -5.68 1.32
N ASP A 23 9.34 -5.42 2.19
CA ASP A 23 10.67 -5.00 1.77
C ASP A 23 11.48 -6.24 1.38
N VAL A 24 11.95 -6.25 0.13
CA VAL A 24 12.80 -7.31 -0.40
C VAL A 24 14.10 -6.71 -0.92
N SER A 25 15.21 -7.44 -0.75
CA SER A 25 16.51 -6.98 -1.26
C SER A 25 16.51 -6.91 -2.80
N LEU A 26 17.36 -6.04 -3.35
CA LEU A 26 17.51 -5.90 -4.80
C LEU A 26 17.97 -7.22 -5.46
N SER A 27 18.83 -7.99 -4.77
CA SER A 27 19.29 -9.31 -5.22
C SER A 27 18.15 -10.33 -5.35
N CYS A 28 17.07 -10.15 -4.60
CA CYS A 28 15.87 -11.00 -4.67
C CYS A 28 14.86 -10.54 -5.73
N ARG A 29 15.09 -9.41 -6.42
CA ARG A 29 14.17 -8.89 -7.44
C ARG A 29 13.86 -9.92 -8.52
N ARG A 30 14.88 -10.55 -9.11
CA ARG A 30 14.69 -11.55 -10.19
C ARG A 30 13.82 -12.73 -9.73
N LYS A 31 14.06 -13.22 -8.51
CA LYS A 31 13.26 -14.30 -7.91
C LYS A 31 11.83 -13.84 -7.65
N ALA A 32 11.65 -12.60 -7.19
CA ALA A 32 10.34 -12.02 -6.96
C ALA A 32 9.52 -11.96 -8.25
N VAL A 33 10.11 -11.44 -9.33
CA VAL A 33 9.45 -11.37 -10.64
C VAL A 33 9.13 -12.77 -11.18
N ALA A 34 10.07 -13.71 -11.11
CA ALA A 34 9.82 -15.11 -11.50
C ALA A 34 8.71 -15.77 -10.68
N ALA A 35 8.58 -15.41 -9.39
CA ALA A 35 7.49 -15.84 -8.52
C ALA A 35 6.17 -15.08 -8.74
N GLY A 36 6.09 -14.21 -9.76
CA GLY A 36 4.89 -13.49 -10.18
C GLY A 36 4.78 -12.06 -9.66
N ALA A 37 5.85 -11.46 -9.13
CA ALA A 37 5.87 -10.02 -8.88
C ALA A 37 5.84 -9.26 -10.20
N GLN A 38 5.09 -8.16 -10.25
CA GLN A 38 5.13 -7.27 -11.39
C GLN A 38 6.05 -6.08 -11.10
N GLU A 39 6.99 -5.84 -12.01
CA GLU A 39 7.80 -4.63 -11.97
C GLU A 39 6.93 -3.45 -12.39
N ILE A 40 6.92 -2.41 -11.54
CA ILE A 40 6.20 -1.17 -11.79
C ILE A 40 7.12 0.01 -11.51
N THR A 41 6.91 1.08 -12.24
CA THR A 41 7.55 2.37 -12.00
C THR A 41 6.97 3.06 -10.77
N MET A 42 7.71 4.02 -10.21
CA MET A 42 7.19 4.87 -9.12
C MET A 42 5.94 5.66 -9.52
N ARG A 43 5.82 6.03 -10.80
CA ARG A 43 4.63 6.71 -11.34
C ARG A 43 3.41 5.79 -11.33
N GLU A 44 3.58 4.53 -11.70
CA GLU A 44 2.50 3.53 -11.66
C GLU A 44 2.09 3.20 -10.23
N LEU A 45 3.05 3.08 -9.31
CA LEU A 45 2.77 2.93 -7.90
C LEU A 45 1.90 4.09 -7.38
N ALA A 46 2.29 5.34 -7.69
CA ALA A 46 1.53 6.51 -7.27
C ALA A 46 0.10 6.54 -7.85
N ARG A 47 -0.08 6.13 -9.11
CA ARG A 47 -1.41 5.99 -9.74
C ARG A 47 -2.25 4.92 -9.05
N LYS A 48 -1.74 3.69 -8.93
CA LYS A 48 -2.43 2.58 -8.25
C LYS A 48 -2.82 2.91 -6.82
N LEU A 49 -1.94 3.63 -6.09
CA LEU A 49 -2.29 4.13 -4.78
C LEU A 49 -3.44 5.13 -4.89
N ARG A 50 -3.32 6.18 -5.70
CA ARG A 50 -4.39 7.19 -5.86
C ARG A 50 -5.75 6.56 -6.18
N ASP A 51 -5.81 5.60 -7.08
CA ASP A 51 -7.05 4.97 -7.52
C ASP A 51 -7.72 4.16 -6.38
N ARG A 52 -6.91 3.57 -5.50
CA ARG A 52 -7.41 2.84 -4.33
C ARG A 52 -7.76 3.77 -3.15
N ARG A 53 -7.74 5.10 -3.33
CA ARG A 53 -8.07 6.08 -2.27
C ARG A 53 -9.56 6.14 -1.96
N ASP A 54 -10.41 5.64 -2.86
CA ASP A 54 -11.86 5.54 -2.69
C ASP A 54 -12.33 4.28 -1.95
N TYR A 55 -11.41 3.45 -1.41
CA TYR A 55 -11.81 2.42 -0.46
C TYR A 55 -12.35 3.09 0.82
N PRO A 56 -13.61 2.83 1.21
CA PRO A 56 -14.16 3.43 2.41
C PRO A 56 -13.31 3.02 3.62
N ALA A 57 -12.89 4.01 4.40
CA ALA A 57 -12.13 3.86 5.65
C ALA A 57 -12.86 3.04 6.75
N GLU A 58 -14.05 2.55 6.43
CA GLU A 58 -14.93 1.67 7.20
C GLU A 58 -14.19 0.48 7.83
N ARG A 59 -13.32 -0.23 7.10
CA ARG A 59 -12.57 -1.37 7.64
C ARG A 59 -11.36 -1.01 8.52
N VAL A 60 -10.96 0.27 8.56
CA VAL A 60 -9.78 0.73 9.34
C VAL A 60 -10.12 0.92 10.83
N ARG A 61 -11.42 1.00 11.18
CA ARG A 61 -11.87 1.24 12.56
C ARG A 61 -11.60 0.09 13.54
N LEU A 62 -11.40 -1.14 13.04
CA LEU A 62 -11.16 -2.31 13.91
C LEU A 62 -9.70 -2.49 14.35
N ALA A 63 -8.76 -1.72 13.78
CA ALA A 63 -7.33 -1.92 14.02
C ALA A 63 -6.60 -0.62 14.41
N GLY A 64 -7.16 0.19 15.32
CA GLY A 64 -6.44 1.15 16.19
C GLY A 64 -5.52 2.21 15.56
N SER A 65 -5.37 2.29 14.24
CA SER A 65 -4.47 3.22 13.55
C SER A 65 -5.30 4.05 12.59
N ALA A 66 -5.67 5.26 13.04
CA ALA A 66 -6.36 6.22 12.21
C ALA A 66 -5.60 6.43 10.89
N PRO A 67 -6.29 6.52 9.74
CA PRO A 67 -5.61 6.78 8.48
C PRO A 67 -4.83 8.09 8.59
N LYS A 68 -3.51 8.02 8.40
CA LYS A 68 -2.64 9.20 8.44
C LYS A 68 -3.20 10.26 7.50
N PRO A 69 -3.43 11.51 7.96
CA PRO A 69 -4.02 12.54 7.13
C PRO A 69 -3.14 12.77 5.89
N PRO A 70 -3.75 13.19 4.75
CA PRO A 70 -2.99 13.54 3.58
C PRO A 70 -1.92 14.58 3.95
N ARG A 71 -0.66 14.33 3.59
CA ARG A 71 0.50 15.19 3.92
C ARG A 71 0.48 16.57 3.25
N ASN A 72 -0.56 16.88 2.48
CA ASN A 72 -0.69 18.12 1.75
C ASN A 72 -1.93 18.82 2.30
N GLY A 73 -1.78 20.10 2.68
CA GLY A 73 -2.85 20.97 3.14
C GLY A 73 -3.88 21.30 2.06
N THR A 74 -4.44 20.29 1.41
CA THR A 74 -5.69 20.45 0.67
C THR A 74 -6.79 20.52 1.72
N GLN A 75 -7.02 21.72 2.25
CA GLN A 75 -8.28 22.05 2.89
C GLN A 75 -9.37 21.58 1.93
N ARG A 76 -10.21 20.64 2.38
CA ARG A 76 -11.53 20.52 1.77
C ARG A 76 -12.18 21.86 2.12
N LEU A 77 -12.29 22.74 1.13
CA LEU A 77 -13.26 23.82 1.18
C LEU A 77 -14.61 23.11 1.13
N ASP A 78 -15.15 22.88 2.31
CA ASP A 78 -16.56 22.65 2.55
C ASP A 78 -17.32 23.85 1.99
N ALA A 79 -17.73 23.72 0.73
CA ALA A 79 -18.82 24.48 0.18
C ALA A 79 -20.10 24.10 0.94
N SER A 80 -20.37 24.83 2.03
CA SER A 80 -21.70 24.94 2.60
C SER A 80 -22.16 26.36 2.31
N GLY A 81 -23.14 26.45 1.40
CA GLY A 81 -24.01 27.63 1.29
C GLY A 81 -25.03 27.67 2.41
#